data_AF-A0A3N8GK08-F1
#
_entry.id   AF-A0A3N8GK08-F1
#
_cell.length_a   1.000
_cell.length_b   1.000
_cell.length_c   1.000
_cell.angle_alpha   90.00
_cell.angle_beta   90.00
_cell.angle_gamma   90.00
#
_symmetry.space_group_name_H-M   'P 1'
#
loop_
_entity.id
_entity.type
_entity.pdbx_description
1 polymer ?
#
loop_
_entity_poly.entity_id
_entity_poly.type
_entity_poly.pdbx_seq_one_letter_code
_entity_poly.pdbx_strand_id
1 'polypeptide(L)'
;MAIRWTRYFLVPCNSHGSLAPASFTAIVGAFFISVPVPCDRRYGRRRGGRQPPQRLSNEKIAIVGVGGTGSYILDQIAKTPVREIRLIDGDEFLQHNAFRAPGAPTIDQLREVPKKVDYFRNIYSNIHRGITAHAVAIDETSVRLLDDITFAFLCMDAGQSKRIIVERLELMGVPFIDVGMGLDLTDGTLGGILRVTLSTPQERQYARSRISFEERSGENLYGSNIQVADLNALNAALAVIRWKR
;
A
#
# COMPACT_ATOMS: atom_id res chain seq x y z
N MET A 1 8.76 2.48 -15.18
CA MET A 1 7.54 2.32 -15.98
C MET A 1 6.66 3.52 -15.69
N ALA A 2 6.68 4.54 -16.55
CA ALA A 2 5.75 5.66 -16.44
C ALA A 2 4.45 5.25 -17.12
N ILE A 3 3.39 5.05 -16.35
CA ILE A 3 2.05 4.93 -16.93
C ILE A 3 1.64 6.36 -17.31
N ARG A 4 1.53 6.64 -18.61
CA ARG A 4 1.12 7.95 -19.11
C ARG A 4 -0.40 7.94 -19.23
N TRP A 5 -1.07 8.65 -18.33
CA TRP A 5 -2.53 8.83 -18.35
C TRP A 5 -2.88 9.99 -19.31
N THR A 6 -3.61 9.71 -20.38
CA THR A 6 -4.04 10.71 -21.37
C THR A 6 -5.47 11.17 -21.08
N ARG A 7 -5.61 12.42 -20.61
CA ARG A 7 -6.80 13.32 -20.53
C ARG A 7 -8.15 12.76 -19.98
N TYR A 8 -8.72 13.48 -19.00
CA TYR A 8 -10.07 13.26 -18.45
C TYR A 8 -11.12 14.11 -19.19
N PHE A 9 -12.33 13.57 -19.41
CA PHE A 9 -13.49 14.29 -19.92
C PHE A 9 -14.59 14.41 -18.83
N LEU A 10 -15.27 15.56 -18.81
CA LEU A 10 -16.31 15.98 -17.87
C LEU A 10 -17.59 15.15 -17.97
N VAL A 11 -18.24 14.86 -16.82
CA VAL A 11 -19.69 14.59 -16.78
C VAL A 11 -20.27 15.21 -15.49
N PRO A 12 -21.12 16.25 -15.57
CA PRO A 12 -21.83 16.76 -14.41
C PRO A 12 -23.00 15.83 -14.00
N CYS A 13 -23.26 15.76 -12.69
CA CYS A 13 -24.37 15.01 -12.10
C CYS A 13 -25.68 15.80 -12.28
N ASN A 14 -26.69 15.22 -12.95
CA ASN A 14 -28.02 15.85 -13.03
C ASN A 14 -28.86 15.54 -11.78
N SER A 15 -29.82 16.41 -11.49
CA SER A 15 -30.74 16.46 -10.33
C SER A 15 -31.61 15.21 -10.06
N HIS A 16 -31.38 14.10 -10.77
CA HIS A 16 -32.12 12.85 -10.66
C HIS A 16 -31.28 11.63 -10.26
N GLY A 17 -30.01 11.80 -9.86
CA GLY A 17 -29.24 10.75 -9.19
C GLY A 17 -28.82 9.56 -10.07
N SER A 18 -28.80 9.70 -11.40
CA SER A 18 -28.19 8.71 -12.29
C SER A 18 -26.78 9.13 -12.72
N LEU A 19 -25.80 8.28 -12.45
CA LEU A 19 -24.44 8.39 -12.98
C LEU A 19 -24.47 7.96 -14.46
N ALA A 20 -24.15 8.87 -15.38
CA ALA A 20 -23.91 8.50 -16.78
C ALA A 20 -22.58 7.72 -16.88
N PRO A 21 -22.43 6.79 -17.85
CA PRO A 21 -21.28 5.90 -17.91
C PRO A 21 -20.00 6.69 -18.26
N ALA A 22 -19.08 6.79 -17.30
CA ALA A 22 -17.72 7.22 -17.58
C ALA A 22 -16.94 6.05 -18.19
N SER A 23 -16.46 6.18 -19.43
CA SER A 23 -15.59 5.20 -20.07
C SER A 23 -14.13 5.52 -19.76
N PHE A 24 -13.48 4.62 -19.03
CA PHE A 24 -12.05 4.65 -18.73
C PHE A 24 -11.32 3.65 -19.64
N THR A 25 -10.32 4.13 -20.39
CA THR A 25 -9.47 3.26 -21.21
C THR A 25 -8.05 3.24 -20.63
N ALA A 26 -7.75 2.26 -19.80
CA ALA A 26 -6.37 1.92 -19.46
C ALA A 26 -5.81 0.95 -20.52
N ILE A 27 -4.86 1.41 -21.33
CA ILE A 27 -4.04 0.50 -22.15
C ILE A 27 -2.97 -0.08 -21.23
N VAL A 28 -3.30 -1.21 -20.58
CA VAL A 28 -2.27 -2.05 -19.95
C VAL A 28 -1.67 -2.89 -21.07
N GLY A 29 -0.52 -2.48 -21.60
CA GLY A 29 0.20 -3.24 -22.63
C GLY A 29 0.51 -4.67 -22.15
N ALA A 30 0.77 -5.61 -23.06
CA ALA A 30 1.08 -6.99 -22.70
C ALA A 30 2.21 -7.07 -21.65
N PHE A 31 1.94 -7.73 -20.52
CA PHE A 31 2.91 -7.93 -19.45
C PHE A 31 3.07 -9.42 -19.14
N PHE A 32 4.32 -9.85 -19.00
CA PHE A 32 4.65 -11.13 -18.39
C PHE A 32 5.00 -10.88 -16.92
N ILE A 33 4.20 -11.42 -16.01
CA ILE A 33 4.51 -11.44 -14.58
C ILE A 33 4.71 -12.90 -14.19
N SER A 34 5.92 -13.24 -13.72
CA SER A 34 6.13 -14.53 -13.06
C SER A 34 5.46 -14.45 -11.69
N VAL A 35 4.26 -15.01 -11.56
CA VAL A 35 3.54 -15.07 -10.29
C VAL A 35 4.06 -16.28 -9.50
N PRO A 36 4.70 -16.08 -8.33
CA PRO A 36 5.02 -17.17 -7.42
C PRO A 36 3.75 -17.92 -7.06
N VAL A 37 3.74 -19.24 -7.24
CA VAL A 37 2.68 -20.09 -6.69
C VAL A 37 3.20 -20.61 -5.35
N PRO A 38 2.57 -20.27 -4.21
CA PRO A 38 2.99 -20.79 -2.92
C PRO A 38 2.84 -22.33 -2.90
N CYS A 39 3.84 -23.04 -2.40
CA CYS A 39 3.86 -24.50 -2.33
C CYS A 39 3.66 -25.03 -0.88
N ASP A 40 3.08 -24.21 0.01
CA ASP A 40 2.61 -24.67 1.33
C ASP A 40 1.33 -25.50 1.14
N ARG A 41 1.15 -26.57 1.93
CA ARG A 41 -0.05 -27.43 1.96
C ARG A 41 -1.35 -26.63 2.09
N ARG A 42 -1.30 -25.42 2.66
CA ARG A 42 -2.44 -24.49 2.78
C ARG A 42 -2.88 -23.82 1.46
N TYR A 43 -2.04 -23.79 0.42
CA TYR A 43 -2.35 -23.12 -0.85
C TYR A 43 -2.88 -24.05 -1.95
N GLY A 44 -3.18 -25.30 -1.61
CA GLY A 44 -3.73 -26.29 -2.55
C GLY A 44 -2.64 -26.90 -3.45
N ARG A 45 -2.53 -28.23 -3.41
CA ARG A 45 -1.56 -28.97 -4.22
C ARG A 45 -2.01 -29.00 -5.68
N ARG A 46 -1.60 -28.04 -6.51
CA ARG A 46 -1.61 -28.26 -7.97
C ARG A 46 -0.51 -29.26 -8.30
N ARG A 47 -0.88 -30.45 -8.78
CA ARG A 47 0.06 -31.42 -9.36
C ARG A 47 0.82 -30.70 -10.50
N GLY A 48 2.13 -30.50 -10.34
CA GLY A 48 3.01 -29.92 -11.37
C GLY A 48 3.40 -28.43 -11.21
N GLY A 49 3.06 -27.74 -10.12
CA GLY A 49 3.48 -26.35 -9.90
C GLY A 49 4.97 -26.21 -9.55
N ARG A 50 5.68 -25.25 -10.17
CA ARG A 50 7.05 -24.86 -9.78
C ARG A 50 7.06 -24.34 -8.34
N GLN A 51 8.15 -24.60 -7.59
CA GLN A 51 8.38 -23.98 -6.29
C GLN A 51 8.33 -22.44 -6.42
N PRO A 52 7.84 -21.71 -5.41
CA PRO A 52 7.97 -20.26 -5.40
C PRO A 52 9.45 -19.88 -5.51
N PRO A 53 9.79 -18.71 -6.10
CA PRO A 53 11.16 -18.26 -6.15
C PRO A 53 11.70 -18.16 -4.72
N GLN A 54 12.81 -18.85 -4.44
CA GLN A 54 13.49 -18.80 -3.13
C GLN A 54 13.77 -17.37 -2.66
N ARG A 55 13.88 -16.43 -3.61
CA ARG A 55 14.00 -14.99 -3.34
C ARG A 55 12.91 -14.50 -2.39
N LEU A 56 11.64 -14.77 -2.66
CA LEU A 56 10.55 -14.21 -1.85
C LEU A 56 10.47 -14.83 -0.46
N SER A 57 10.80 -16.11 -0.31
CA SER A 57 10.73 -16.79 0.98
C SER A 57 11.79 -16.35 1.99
N ASN A 58 12.79 -15.59 1.55
CA ASN A 58 13.80 -15.00 2.43
C ASN A 58 13.46 -13.56 2.83
N GLU A 59 12.43 -12.96 2.22
CA GLU A 59 12.08 -11.56 2.44
C GLU A 59 11.43 -11.35 3.82
N LYS A 60 11.90 -10.33 4.53
CA LYS A 60 11.31 -9.75 5.73
C LYS A 60 10.85 -8.34 5.36
N ILE A 61 9.54 -8.17 5.25
CA ILE A 61 8.95 -6.95 4.67
C ILE A 61 8.40 -6.08 5.78
N ALA A 62 8.79 -4.81 5.81
CA ALA A 62 8.07 -3.79 6.58
C ALA A 62 6.99 -3.12 5.73
N ILE A 63 5.79 -2.95 6.29
CA ILE A 63 4.74 -2.10 5.75
C ILE A 63 4.53 -0.98 6.76
N VAL A 64 4.97 0.22 6.39
CA VAL A 64 4.85 1.41 7.25
C VAL A 64 3.67 2.24 6.78
N GLY A 65 2.67 2.38 7.65
CA GLY A 65 1.34 2.89 7.32
C GLY A 65 0.44 1.78 6.79
N VAL A 66 -0.55 1.38 7.60
CA VAL A 66 -1.58 0.38 7.26
C VAL A 66 -2.94 1.07 7.08
N GLY A 67 -2.91 2.20 6.39
CA GLY A 67 -4.10 2.94 5.95
C GLY A 67 -4.73 2.33 4.70
N GLY A 68 -5.16 3.17 3.75
CA GLY A 68 -5.82 2.71 2.51
C GLY A 68 -4.90 1.85 1.65
N THR A 69 -3.84 2.41 1.08
CA THR A 69 -2.94 1.65 0.19
C THR A 69 -2.18 0.55 0.94
N GLY A 70 -1.68 0.81 2.15
CA GLY A 70 -0.89 -0.15 2.93
C GLY A 70 -1.64 -1.43 3.30
N SER A 71 -2.94 -1.32 3.61
CA SER A 71 -3.78 -2.49 3.90
C SER A 71 -4.03 -3.36 2.66
N TYR A 72 -4.17 -2.77 1.46
CA TYR A 72 -4.22 -3.54 0.21
C TYR A 72 -2.86 -4.15 -0.20
N ILE A 73 -1.74 -3.53 0.18
CA ILE A 73 -0.42 -4.14 0.04
C ILE A 73 -0.35 -5.37 0.93
N LEU A 74 -0.74 -5.25 2.20
CA LEU A 74 -0.81 -6.38 3.13
C LEU A 74 -1.71 -7.49 2.58
N ASP A 75 -2.88 -7.15 2.04
CA ASP A 75 -3.80 -8.12 1.43
C ASP A 75 -3.10 -8.98 0.38
N GLN A 76 -2.27 -8.38 -0.47
CA GLN A 76 -1.54 -9.12 -1.50
C GLN A 76 -0.29 -9.83 -0.97
N ILE A 77 0.47 -9.20 -0.07
CA ILE A 77 1.73 -9.73 0.47
C ILE A 77 1.49 -10.91 1.41
N ALA A 78 0.43 -10.90 2.22
CA ALA A 78 0.08 -12.03 3.09
C ALA A 78 -0.17 -13.33 2.31
N LYS A 79 -0.57 -13.23 1.04
CA LYS A 79 -0.79 -14.36 0.12
C LYS A 79 0.49 -14.87 -0.56
N THR A 80 1.66 -14.32 -0.20
CA THR A 80 2.97 -14.70 -0.73
C THR A 80 3.78 -15.48 0.31
N PRO A 81 4.83 -16.24 -0.10
CA PRO A 81 5.60 -17.07 0.82
C PRO A 81 6.65 -16.29 1.62
N VAL A 82 6.52 -14.96 1.77
CA VAL A 82 7.47 -14.11 2.50
C VAL A 82 7.66 -14.60 3.94
N ARG A 83 8.85 -14.39 4.50
CA ARG A 83 9.21 -14.93 5.81
C ARG A 83 8.52 -14.19 6.95
N GLU A 84 8.55 -12.86 6.87
CA GLU A 84 8.02 -11.97 7.89
C GLU A 84 7.36 -10.76 7.24
N ILE A 85 6.25 -10.32 7.82
CA ILE A 85 5.54 -9.09 7.47
C ILE A 85 5.39 -8.27 8.75
N ARG A 86 6.10 -7.15 8.83
CA ARG A 86 6.09 -6.23 9.97
C ARG A 86 5.19 -5.05 9.66
N LEU A 87 4.10 -4.92 10.41
CA LEU A 87 3.14 -3.83 10.30
C LEU A 87 3.50 -2.73 11.30
N ILE A 88 3.63 -1.48 10.82
CA ILE A 88 3.97 -0.34 11.67
C ILE A 88 3.02 0.81 11.36
N ASP A 89 2.12 1.11 12.31
CA ASP A 89 1.17 2.22 12.24
C ASP A 89 0.65 2.51 13.66
N GLY A 90 0.60 3.79 14.06
CA GLY A 90 0.14 4.21 15.38
C GLY A 90 -1.36 4.48 15.47
N ASP A 91 -2.05 4.52 14.33
CA ASP A 91 -3.43 4.98 14.24
C ASP A 91 -4.44 3.92 14.66
N GLU A 92 -5.60 4.42 15.05
CA GLU A 92 -6.81 3.64 15.31
C GLU A 92 -7.56 3.34 14.01
N PHE A 93 -8.30 2.23 13.99
CA PHE A 93 -9.12 1.83 12.87
C PHE A 93 -10.56 2.30 13.07
N LEU A 94 -10.88 3.43 12.44
CA LEU A 94 -12.16 4.12 12.54
C LEU A 94 -13.04 3.84 11.32
N GLN A 95 -14.34 4.15 11.44
CA GLN A 95 -15.35 3.92 10.40
C GLN A 95 -14.94 4.46 9.02
N HIS A 96 -14.38 5.67 8.96
CA HIS A 96 -13.95 6.28 7.69
C HIS A 96 -12.75 5.55 7.05
N ASN A 97 -11.97 4.80 7.82
CA ASN A 97 -10.90 3.94 7.29
C ASN A 97 -11.47 2.67 6.65
N ALA A 98 -12.54 2.11 7.19
CA ALA A 98 -13.16 0.86 6.72
C ALA A 98 -13.60 0.93 5.25
N PHE A 99 -14.13 2.06 4.79
CA PHE A 99 -14.60 2.24 3.41
C PHE A 99 -13.50 2.36 2.37
N ARG A 100 -12.22 2.41 2.77
CA ARG A 100 -11.08 2.56 1.86
C ARG A 100 -9.99 1.50 2.05
N ALA A 101 -10.33 0.44 2.78
CA ALA A 101 -9.44 -0.67 3.12
C ALA A 101 -10.10 -2.00 2.72
N PRO A 102 -9.35 -3.10 2.57
CA PRO A 102 -9.93 -4.40 2.27
C PRO A 102 -10.75 -4.95 3.45
N GLY A 103 -11.76 -5.75 3.12
CA GLY A 103 -12.65 -6.39 4.08
C GLY A 103 -13.90 -5.56 4.38
N ALA A 104 -14.68 -6.02 5.36
CA ALA A 104 -15.92 -5.40 5.78
C ALA A 104 -16.05 -5.58 7.31
N PRO A 105 -15.43 -4.71 8.13
CA PRO A 105 -15.53 -4.80 9.59
C PRO A 105 -16.99 -4.69 10.03
N THR A 106 -17.36 -5.43 11.08
CA THR A 106 -18.66 -5.27 11.73
C THR A 106 -18.70 -3.97 12.54
N ILE A 107 -19.90 -3.49 12.85
CA ILE A 107 -20.05 -2.31 13.71
C ILE A 107 -19.46 -2.53 15.10
N ASP A 108 -19.56 -3.74 15.65
CA ASP A 108 -19.02 -4.06 16.97
C ASP A 108 -17.49 -4.05 16.97
N GLN A 109 -16.85 -4.55 15.91
CA GLN A 109 -15.40 -4.43 15.74
C GLN A 109 -14.93 -2.98 15.66
N LEU A 110 -15.71 -2.09 15.02
CA LEU A 110 -15.38 -0.66 14.94
C LEU A 110 -15.57 0.06 16.29
N ARG A 111 -16.52 -0.41 17.12
CA ARG A 111 -16.77 0.14 18.47
C ARG A 111 -15.63 -0.14 19.45
N GLU A 112 -14.86 -1.20 19.22
CA GLU A 112 -13.65 -1.51 20.00
C GLU A 112 -12.50 -0.53 19.72
N VAL A 113 -12.59 0.24 18.62
CA VAL A 113 -11.56 1.18 18.16
C VAL A 113 -10.15 0.53 18.16
N PRO A 114 -9.99 -0.63 17.51
CA PRO A 114 -8.72 -1.34 17.54
C PRO A 114 -7.64 -0.53 16.81
N LYS A 115 -6.37 -0.76 17.15
CA LYS A 115 -5.27 -0.24 16.33
C LYS A 115 -5.32 -0.88 14.94
N LYS A 116 -5.01 -0.10 13.89
CA LYS A 116 -5.05 -0.59 12.49
C LYS A 116 -4.20 -1.84 12.32
N VAL A 117 -2.98 -1.83 12.85
CA VAL A 117 -2.05 -2.96 12.77
C VAL A 117 -2.62 -4.24 13.39
N ASP A 118 -3.33 -4.13 14.52
CA ASP A 118 -3.87 -5.29 15.23
C ASP A 118 -5.09 -5.85 14.52
N TYR A 119 -6.00 -4.97 14.06
CA TYR A 119 -7.16 -5.38 13.26
C TYR A 119 -6.73 -6.18 12.04
N PHE A 120 -5.81 -5.66 11.23
CA PHE A 120 -5.37 -6.36 10.02
C PHE A 120 -4.52 -7.59 10.32
N ARG A 121 -3.66 -7.56 11.34
CA ARG A 121 -2.91 -8.75 11.78
C ARG A 121 -3.85 -9.90 12.11
N ASN A 122 -4.92 -9.64 12.87
CA ASN A 122 -5.87 -10.66 13.30
C ASN A 122 -6.54 -11.34 12.09
N ILE A 123 -6.88 -10.58 11.05
CA ILE A 123 -7.48 -11.12 9.82
C ILE A 123 -6.47 -11.93 9.02
N TYR A 124 -5.31 -11.35 8.71
CA TYR A 124 -4.35 -11.96 7.79
C TYR A 124 -3.51 -13.07 8.43
N SER A 125 -3.48 -13.16 9.76
CA SER A 125 -2.85 -14.28 10.48
C SER A 125 -3.54 -15.62 10.21
N ASN A 126 -4.79 -15.60 9.74
CA ASN A 126 -5.50 -16.80 9.27
C ASN A 126 -4.80 -17.47 8.07
N ILE A 127 -4.05 -16.71 7.26
CA ILE A 127 -3.33 -17.21 6.08
C ILE A 127 -1.81 -17.14 6.20
N HIS A 128 -1.27 -16.19 6.97
CA HIS A 128 0.17 -15.93 7.04
C HIS A 128 0.66 -15.89 8.49
N ARG A 129 1.60 -16.77 8.87
CA ARG A 129 2.05 -16.90 10.27
C ARG A 129 3.10 -15.87 10.69
N GLY A 130 3.81 -15.27 9.74
CA GLY A 130 4.90 -14.34 9.99
C GLY A 130 4.49 -12.87 10.18
N ILE A 131 3.25 -12.57 10.59
CA ILE A 131 2.79 -11.18 10.74
C ILE A 131 3.04 -10.67 12.17
N THR A 132 3.82 -9.60 12.29
CA THR A 132 4.05 -8.84 13.53
C THR A 132 3.43 -7.45 13.44
N ALA A 133 2.80 -6.99 14.52
CA ALA A 133 2.13 -5.69 14.58
C ALA A 133 2.82 -4.79 15.60
N HIS A 134 3.10 -3.55 15.19
CA HIS A 134 3.68 -2.50 16.03
C HIS A 134 2.78 -1.27 15.98
N ALA A 135 1.99 -1.09 17.04
CA ALA A 135 1.01 -0.01 17.18
C ALA A 135 1.67 1.32 17.58
N VAL A 136 2.65 1.77 16.82
CA VAL A 136 3.44 2.97 17.09
C VAL A 136 3.64 3.79 15.82
N ALA A 137 3.70 5.12 15.97
CA ALA A 137 4.21 5.99 14.93
C ALA A 137 5.73 5.82 14.82
N ILE A 138 6.28 5.95 13.60
CA ILE A 138 7.74 5.96 13.45
C ILE A 138 8.31 7.33 13.77
N ASP A 139 9.26 7.33 14.69
CA ASP A 139 10.10 8.46 15.11
C ASP A 139 11.55 7.99 15.28
N GLU A 140 12.44 8.88 15.75
CA GLU A 140 13.85 8.60 15.97
C GLU A 140 14.09 7.44 16.95
N THR A 141 13.15 7.17 17.86
CA THR A 141 13.25 6.09 18.84
C THR A 141 12.77 4.76 18.25
N SER A 142 11.65 4.75 17.52
CA SER A 142 11.01 3.54 17.02
C SER A 142 11.51 3.09 15.65
N VAL A 143 12.33 3.91 14.96
CA VAL A 143 12.95 3.57 13.65
C VAL A 143 13.74 2.26 13.66
N ARG A 144 14.25 1.85 14.83
CA ARG A 144 14.89 0.54 15.06
C ARG A 144 13.99 -0.66 14.72
N LEU A 145 12.67 -0.46 14.66
CA LEU A 145 11.73 -1.47 14.17
C LEU A 145 11.93 -1.80 12.68
N LEU A 146 12.77 -1.05 11.95
CA LEU A 146 13.17 -1.39 10.59
C LEU A 146 14.41 -2.28 10.54
N ASP A 147 15.02 -2.60 11.67
CA ASP A 147 16.23 -3.42 11.70
C ASP A 147 15.94 -4.85 11.21
N ASP A 148 16.93 -5.43 10.49
CA ASP A 148 16.91 -6.79 9.94
C ASP A 148 15.79 -7.05 8.90
N ILE A 149 15.16 -6.01 8.36
CA ILE A 149 14.26 -6.16 7.20
C ILE A 149 15.05 -6.22 5.89
N THR A 150 14.47 -6.81 4.85
CA THR A 150 15.05 -6.89 3.51
C THR A 150 14.37 -5.94 2.51
N PHE A 151 13.14 -5.52 2.80
CA PHE A 151 12.37 -4.61 1.95
C PHE A 151 11.36 -3.80 2.77
N ALA A 152 11.02 -2.60 2.32
CA ALA A 152 9.96 -1.80 2.94
C ALA A 152 8.95 -1.22 1.92
N PHE A 153 7.68 -1.15 2.31
CA PHE A 153 6.66 -0.34 1.66
C PHE A 153 6.32 0.86 2.55
N LEU A 154 6.45 2.07 2.01
CA LEU A 154 6.16 3.32 2.71
C LEU A 154 4.83 3.88 2.21
N CYS A 155 3.80 3.74 3.03
CA CYS A 155 2.40 4.04 2.69
C CYS A 155 1.82 5.12 3.61
N MET A 156 2.60 6.18 3.80
CA MET A 156 2.29 7.28 4.71
C MET A 156 2.40 8.62 4.01
N ASP A 157 1.81 9.64 4.63
CA ASP A 157 1.92 11.01 4.17
C ASP A 157 3.35 11.54 4.30
N ALA A 158 3.64 12.61 3.56
CA ALA A 158 4.93 13.28 3.63
C ALA A 158 5.10 13.96 4.99
N GLY A 159 6.34 14.03 5.48
CA GLY A 159 6.68 14.66 6.76
C GLY A 159 7.99 14.15 7.34
N GLN A 160 8.30 14.59 8.56
CA GLN A 160 9.55 14.25 9.26
C GLN A 160 9.71 12.73 9.46
N SER A 161 8.66 12.01 9.88
CA SER A 161 8.70 10.55 10.04
C SER A 161 9.13 9.84 8.75
N LYS A 162 8.63 10.28 7.58
CA LYS A 162 9.04 9.70 6.29
C LYS A 162 10.53 9.93 6.01
N ARG A 163 11.06 11.11 6.35
CA ARG A 163 12.49 11.42 6.19
C ARG A 163 13.36 10.48 7.03
N ILE A 164 13.01 10.31 8.31
CA ILE A 164 13.71 9.40 9.24
C ILE A 164 13.74 7.97 8.70
N ILE A 165 12.60 7.48 8.22
CA ILE A 165 12.49 6.12 7.65
C ILE A 165 13.37 5.98 6.42
N VAL A 166 13.27 6.92 5.46
CA VAL A 166 14.06 6.86 4.23
C VAL A 166 15.54 6.86 4.55
N GLU A 167 16.00 7.76 5.42
CA GLU A 167 17.41 7.84 5.82
C GLU A 167 17.89 6.54 6.48
N ARG A 168 17.08 5.94 7.36
CA ARG A 168 17.42 4.63 7.97
C ARG A 168 17.56 3.54 6.91
N LEU A 169 16.60 3.43 6.00
CA LEU A 169 16.62 2.40 4.95
C LEU A 169 17.81 2.60 3.99
N GLU A 170 18.15 3.85 3.69
CA GLU A 170 19.30 4.19 2.87
C GLU A 170 20.61 3.78 3.54
N LEU A 171 20.78 4.08 4.83
CA LEU A 171 21.95 3.68 5.62
C LEU A 171 22.09 2.16 5.70
N MET A 172 20.99 1.43 5.81
CA MET A 172 20.99 -0.04 5.89
C MET A 172 21.19 -0.72 4.53
N GLY A 173 21.18 0.03 3.42
CA GLY A 173 21.23 -0.59 2.10
C GLY A 173 19.92 -1.26 1.67
N VAL A 174 18.82 -1.06 2.42
CA VAL A 174 17.54 -1.74 2.18
C VAL A 174 16.76 -1.05 1.05
N PRO A 175 16.31 -1.78 0.02
CA PRO A 175 15.41 -1.26 -1.00
C PRO A 175 13.98 -1.05 -0.46
N PHE A 176 13.27 -0.06 -1.00
CA PHE A 176 11.92 0.25 -0.58
C PHE A 176 11.08 0.86 -1.69
N ILE A 177 9.75 0.83 -1.53
CA ILE A 177 8.81 1.54 -2.40
C ILE A 177 8.06 2.59 -1.59
N ASP A 178 8.14 3.87 -1.98
CA ASP A 178 7.21 4.92 -1.56
C ASP A 178 5.97 4.88 -2.45
N VAL A 179 4.80 4.85 -1.83
CA VAL A 179 3.53 5.07 -2.53
C VAL A 179 2.93 6.39 -2.10
N GLY A 180 2.28 7.06 -3.04
CA GLY A 180 1.56 8.29 -2.78
C GLY A 180 0.36 8.43 -3.69
N MET A 181 -0.59 9.26 -3.26
CA MET A 181 -1.75 9.60 -4.06
C MET A 181 -2.07 11.09 -3.87
N GLY A 182 -2.13 11.81 -4.99
CA GLY A 182 -2.66 13.16 -5.06
C GLY A 182 -4.03 13.09 -5.70
N LEU A 183 -5.05 13.57 -5.00
CA LEU A 183 -6.40 13.69 -5.53
C LEU A 183 -6.74 15.16 -5.60
N ASP A 184 -7.59 15.50 -6.56
CA ASP A 184 -8.17 16.81 -6.71
C ASP A 184 -9.65 16.63 -7.06
N LEU A 185 -10.52 17.38 -6.39
CA LEU A 185 -11.96 17.34 -6.63
C LEU A 185 -12.38 18.68 -7.21
N THR A 186 -12.62 18.72 -8.51
CA THR A 186 -13.05 19.92 -9.22
C THR A 186 -14.37 19.61 -9.95
N ASP A 187 -15.40 20.43 -9.71
CA ASP A 187 -16.72 20.33 -10.35
C ASP A 187 -17.36 18.93 -10.27
N GLY A 188 -17.23 18.26 -9.13
CA GLY A 188 -17.77 16.91 -8.90
C GLY A 188 -17.01 15.79 -9.62
N THR A 189 -15.90 16.11 -10.28
CA THR A 189 -15.02 15.13 -10.93
C THR A 189 -13.76 14.91 -10.10
N LEU A 190 -13.43 13.64 -9.84
CA LEU A 190 -12.21 13.26 -9.14
C LEU A 190 -11.05 13.11 -10.14
N GLY A 191 -10.12 14.05 -10.12
CA GLY A 191 -8.82 13.94 -10.77
C GLY A 191 -7.77 13.39 -9.79
N GLY A 192 -6.70 12.79 -10.31
CA GLY A 192 -5.63 12.36 -9.43
C GLY A 192 -4.40 11.75 -10.10
N ILE A 193 -3.37 11.56 -9.28
CA ILE A 193 -2.09 10.95 -9.64
C ILE A 193 -1.76 9.89 -8.59
N LEU A 194 -1.57 8.65 -9.04
CA LEU A 194 -0.96 7.59 -8.26
C LEU A 194 0.56 7.60 -8.47
N ARG A 195 1.31 7.52 -7.37
CA ARG A 195 2.78 7.48 -7.38
C ARG A 195 3.26 6.19 -6.75
N VAL A 196 4.17 5.51 -7.46
CA VAL A 196 4.94 4.36 -6.97
C VAL A 196 6.40 4.61 -7.30
N THR A 197 7.23 4.78 -6.29
CA THR A 197 8.65 5.09 -6.42
C THR A 197 9.48 4.01 -5.76
N LEU A 198 10.15 3.19 -6.57
CA LEU A 198 11.15 2.23 -6.09
C LEU A 198 12.47 2.95 -5.83
N SER A 199 13.03 2.73 -4.65
CA SER A 199 14.38 3.09 -4.26
C SER A 199 15.20 1.82 -4.10
N THR A 200 16.27 1.70 -4.88
CA THR A 200 17.29 0.66 -4.74
C THR A 200 18.62 1.30 -4.36
N PRO A 201 19.62 0.54 -3.87
CA PRO A 201 20.92 1.11 -3.58
C PRO A 201 21.57 1.89 -4.74
N GLN A 202 21.24 1.52 -5.97
CA GLN A 202 21.76 2.14 -7.19
C GLN A 202 20.94 3.35 -7.67
N GLU A 203 19.68 3.51 -7.22
CA GLU A 203 18.74 4.51 -7.73
C GLU A 203 18.25 5.52 -6.66
N ARG A 204 18.93 5.59 -5.50
CA ARG A 204 18.51 6.44 -4.36
C ARG A 204 18.31 7.90 -4.73
N GLN A 205 19.24 8.48 -5.49
CA GLN A 205 19.16 9.88 -5.89
C GLN A 205 17.91 10.16 -6.73
N TYR A 206 17.58 9.26 -7.66
CA TYR A 206 16.36 9.35 -8.45
C TYR A 206 15.11 9.22 -7.55
N ALA A 207 15.08 8.24 -6.66
CA ALA A 207 13.96 8.07 -5.73
C ALA A 207 13.74 9.30 -4.85
N ARG A 208 14.80 9.88 -4.26
CA ARG A 208 14.71 11.09 -3.42
C ARG A 208 14.10 12.28 -4.16
N SER A 209 14.39 12.43 -5.46
CA SER A 209 13.78 13.50 -6.29
C SER A 209 12.27 13.35 -6.52
N ARG A 210 11.71 12.16 -6.24
CA ARG A 210 10.29 11.83 -6.44
C ARG A 210 9.51 11.72 -5.14
N ILE A 211 10.20 11.51 -4.02
CA ILE A 211 9.61 11.38 -2.70
C ILE A 211 9.42 12.78 -2.10
N SER A 212 8.20 13.07 -1.69
CA SER A 212 7.87 14.31 -0.98
C SER A 212 8.17 14.14 0.51
N PHE A 213 8.99 15.03 1.07
CA PHE A 213 9.30 15.07 2.51
C PHE A 213 8.65 16.25 3.24
N GLU A 214 8.09 17.19 2.50
CA GLU A 214 7.38 18.35 3.03
C GLU A 214 5.94 17.97 3.35
N GLU A 215 5.49 18.34 4.53
CA GLU A 215 4.10 18.17 4.93
C GLU A 215 3.20 18.97 3.97
N ARG A 216 2.10 18.35 3.54
CA ARG A 216 1.14 19.04 2.69
C ARG A 216 0.40 20.10 3.52
N SER A 217 0.68 21.37 3.25
CA SER A 217 -0.15 22.48 3.71
C SER A 217 -1.38 22.61 2.78
N GLY A 218 -2.47 21.90 3.08
CA GLY A 218 -3.71 21.98 2.32
C GLY A 218 -4.82 21.08 2.87
N GLU A 219 -6.08 21.34 2.50
CA GLU A 219 -7.21 20.51 2.90
C GLU A 219 -7.02 19.06 2.46
N ASN A 220 -7.02 18.15 3.44
CA ASN A 220 -6.87 16.74 3.18
C ASN A 220 -8.20 16.20 2.62
N LEU A 221 -8.34 16.14 1.28
CA LEU A 221 -9.53 15.61 0.59
C LEU A 221 -9.91 14.17 1.01
N TYR A 222 -9.05 13.48 1.76
CA TYR A 222 -9.37 12.22 2.41
C TYR A 222 -10.40 12.34 3.56
N GLY A 223 -10.72 13.57 4.00
CA GLY A 223 -11.78 13.88 4.96
C GLY A 223 -13.17 14.07 4.34
N SER A 224 -13.29 14.19 3.01
CA SER A 224 -14.54 14.55 2.34
C SER A 224 -15.38 13.37 1.83
N ASN A 225 -15.33 12.21 2.50
CA ASN A 225 -16.11 10.99 2.17
C ASN A 225 -15.93 10.44 0.74
N ILE A 226 -14.87 10.85 0.02
CA ILE A 226 -14.57 10.37 -1.33
C ILE A 226 -14.26 8.86 -1.28
N GLN A 227 -14.94 8.09 -2.14
CA GLN A 227 -14.72 6.65 -2.27
C GLN A 227 -13.47 6.40 -3.12
N VAL A 228 -12.38 5.97 -2.45
CA VAL A 228 -11.04 5.81 -3.07
C VAL A 228 -10.47 4.40 -2.87
N ALA A 229 -11.32 3.43 -2.54
CA ALA A 229 -10.92 2.05 -2.26
C ALA A 229 -10.24 1.39 -3.48
N ASP A 230 -10.80 1.61 -4.66
CA ASP A 230 -10.28 1.16 -5.96
C ASP A 230 -8.91 1.79 -6.27
N LEU A 231 -8.74 3.09 -6.04
CA LEU A 231 -7.47 3.79 -6.25
C LEU A 231 -6.39 3.29 -5.28
N ASN A 232 -6.75 3.06 -4.01
CA ASN A 232 -5.85 2.43 -3.04
C ASN A 232 -5.43 1.02 -3.46
N ALA A 233 -6.39 0.20 -3.93
CA ALA A 233 -6.12 -1.14 -4.41
C ALA A 233 -5.24 -1.14 -5.66
N LEU A 234 -5.48 -0.22 -6.61
CA LEU A 234 -4.67 -0.05 -7.81
C LEU A 234 -3.24 0.37 -7.47
N ASN A 235 -3.06 1.36 -6.59
CA ASN A 235 -1.74 1.82 -6.17
C ASN A 235 -0.95 0.70 -5.47
N ALA A 236 -1.62 -0.06 -4.59
CA ALA A 236 -1.06 -1.23 -3.93
C ALA A 236 -0.63 -2.31 -4.93
N ALA A 237 -1.48 -2.62 -5.92
CA ALA A 237 -1.15 -3.60 -6.96
C ALA A 237 0.07 -3.16 -7.78
N LEU A 238 0.16 -1.89 -8.17
CA LEU A 238 1.33 -1.35 -8.87
C LEU A 238 2.61 -1.49 -8.03
N ALA A 239 2.55 -1.19 -6.73
CA ALA A 239 3.67 -1.34 -5.81
C ALA A 239 4.10 -2.81 -5.65
N VAL A 240 3.15 -3.72 -5.41
CA VAL A 240 3.44 -5.15 -5.22
C VAL A 240 3.97 -5.79 -6.50
N ILE A 241 3.44 -5.42 -7.68
CA ILE A 241 3.97 -5.87 -8.96
C ILE A 241 5.40 -5.35 -9.17
N ARG A 242 5.68 -4.10 -8.77
CA ARG A 242 7.03 -3.53 -8.88
C ARG A 242 8.03 -4.23 -7.96
N TRP A 243 7.62 -4.61 -6.76
CA TRP A 243 8.45 -5.39 -5.82
C TRP A 243 8.74 -6.82 -6.30
N LYS A 244 7.76 -7.48 -6.93
CA LYS A 244 7.93 -8.86 -7.45
C LYS A 244 8.86 -8.96 -8.66
N ARG A 245 9.22 -7.84 -9.30
CA ARG A 245 10.09 -7.79 -10.48
C ARG A 245 11.55 -7.64 -10.06
#